data_AF-A0A3M1CH96-F1
#
_entry.id   AF-A0A3M1CH96-F1
#
_cell.length_a   1.000
_cell.length_b   1.000
_cell.length_c   1.000
_cell.angle_alpha   90.00
_cell.angle_beta   90.00
_cell.angle_gamma   90.00
#
_symmetry.space_group_name_H-M   'P 1'
#
loop_
_entity.id
_entity.type
_entity.pdbx_description
1 polymer ?
#
loop_
_entity_poly.entity_id
_entity_poly.type
_entity_poly.pdbx_seq_one_letter_code
_entity_poly.pdbx_strand_id
1 'polypeptide(L)'
;MQERERRPTPSPEGEPKTCPECQGRGWVDNRCITPDHAHRCSYCDGKGFTALGKECYACHGTGLIEVRKVDRNPCPLCNGAGVYPVPPSMPMDQFAYHPGMRPRNL
;
A
#
# COMPACT_ATOMS: atom_id res chain seq x y z
N MET A 1 1.43 8.33 38.24
CA MET A 1 0.57 7.73 37.20
C MET A 1 0.83 8.52 35.94
N GLN A 2 1.33 7.90 34.86
CA GLN A 2 1.61 8.61 33.61
C GLN A 2 0.30 8.70 32.81
N GLU A 3 -0.22 9.93 32.66
CA GLU A 3 -1.32 10.22 31.76
C GLU A 3 -0.93 9.77 30.35
N ARG A 4 -1.64 8.76 29.83
CA ARG A 4 -1.61 8.45 28.41
C ARG A 4 -2.23 9.63 27.69
N GLU A 5 -1.37 10.46 27.11
CA GLU A 5 -1.74 11.55 26.21
C GLU A 5 -2.68 10.99 25.14
N ARG A 6 -3.97 11.29 25.26
CA ARG A 6 -4.98 10.89 24.28
C ARG A 6 -4.72 11.71 23.03
N ARG A 7 -4.19 11.05 22.01
CA ARG A 7 -4.02 11.61 20.67
C ARG A 7 -5.33 12.31 20.27
N PRO A 8 -5.32 13.59 19.87
CA PRO A 8 -6.54 14.29 19.51
C PRO A 8 -7.17 13.57 18.33
N THR A 9 -8.35 12.99 18.53
CA THR A 9 -9.19 12.50 17.45
C THR A 9 -9.65 13.73 16.66
N PRO A 10 -9.29 13.85 15.37
CA PRO A 10 -9.69 15.01 14.59
C PRO A 10 -11.22 15.05 14.47
N SER A 11 -11.80 16.19 14.85
CA SER A 11 -13.24 16.42 14.80
C SER A 11 -13.72 16.41 13.34
N PRO A 12 -14.85 15.74 13.02
CA PRO A 12 -15.36 15.62 11.64
C PRO A 12 -15.88 16.94 11.03
N GLU A 13 -15.82 18.05 11.76
CA GLU A 13 -16.40 19.36 11.39
C GLU A 13 -15.40 20.32 10.73
N GLY A 14 -14.16 19.88 10.47
CA GLY A 14 -13.14 20.68 9.81
C GLY A 14 -13.33 20.79 8.29
N GLU A 15 -12.89 21.91 7.70
CA GLU A 15 -12.84 22.05 6.24
C GLU A 15 -12.00 20.90 5.62
N PRO A 16 -12.47 20.23 4.56
CA PRO A 16 -11.76 19.12 3.94
C PRO A 16 -10.38 19.57 3.43
N LYS A 17 -9.33 18.94 3.93
CA LYS A 17 -7.95 19.18 3.48
C LYS A 17 -7.36 17.92 2.86
N THR A 18 -6.30 18.08 2.09
CA THR A 18 -5.51 16.95 1.57
C THR A 18 -5.20 15.98 2.71
N CYS A 19 -5.58 14.71 2.52
CA CYS A 19 -5.42 13.70 3.56
C CYS A 19 -3.92 13.52 3.86
N PRO A 20 -3.47 13.72 5.11
CA PRO A 20 -2.04 13.69 5.44
C PRO A 20 -1.43 12.28 5.34
N GLU A 21 -2.25 11.24 5.52
CA GLU A 21 -1.83 9.83 5.51
C GLU A 21 -1.47 9.36 4.09
N CYS A 22 -2.31 9.69 3.10
CA CYS A 22 -2.12 9.27 1.71
C CYS A 22 -1.63 10.39 0.79
N GLN A 23 -1.54 11.62 1.30
CA GLN A 23 -1.15 12.83 0.57
C GLN A 23 -2.00 13.07 -0.68
N GLY A 24 -3.32 12.91 -0.56
CA GLY A 24 -4.24 13.12 -1.68
C GLY A 24 -4.45 11.91 -2.59
N ARG A 25 -3.62 10.86 -2.48
CA ARG A 25 -3.75 9.67 -3.32
C ARG A 25 -5.07 8.93 -3.03
N GLY A 26 -5.45 8.79 -1.76
CA GLY A 26 -6.59 7.97 -1.36
C GLY A 26 -6.24 6.49 -1.13
N TRP A 27 -5.01 6.07 -1.39
CA TRP A 27 -4.52 4.74 -1.05
C TRP A 27 -3.18 4.79 -0.31
N VAL A 28 -2.86 3.69 0.38
CA VAL A 28 -1.54 3.41 0.93
C VAL A 28 -1.00 2.13 0.30
N ASP A 29 0.31 2.08 0.06
CA ASP A 29 0.97 0.90 -0.49
C ASP A 29 1.08 -0.15 0.62
N ASN A 30 0.38 -1.26 0.47
CA ASN A 30 0.53 -2.36 1.42
C ASN A 30 1.80 -3.13 1.04
N ARG A 31 2.82 -3.06 1.91
CA ARG A 31 4.04 -3.85 1.76
C ARG A 31 3.76 -5.26 2.26
N CYS A 32 2.92 -5.99 1.52
CA CYS A 32 2.63 -7.38 1.78
C CYS A 32 3.73 -8.25 1.21
N ILE A 33 4.66 -8.69 2.06
CA ILE A 33 5.42 -9.92 1.82
C ILE A 33 4.48 -11.05 2.25
N THR A 34 3.46 -11.37 1.45
CA THR A 34 2.69 -12.59 1.73
C THR A 34 3.47 -13.79 1.16
N PRO A 35 3.48 -14.96 1.84
CA PRO A 35 4.16 -16.16 1.36
C PRO A 35 3.74 -16.57 -0.06
N ASP A 36 2.49 -16.27 -0.41
CA ASP A 36 1.83 -16.48 -1.70
C ASP A 36 2.25 -15.48 -2.81
N HIS A 37 2.98 -14.41 -2.47
CA HIS A 37 3.59 -13.47 -3.42
C HIS A 37 5.12 -13.63 -3.54
N ALA A 38 5.69 -14.64 -2.88
CA ALA A 38 7.07 -15.07 -3.10
C ALA A 38 7.11 -16.04 -4.28
N HIS A 39 7.65 -15.60 -5.42
CA HIS A 39 7.78 -16.45 -6.59
C HIS A 39 9.13 -17.15 -6.60
N ARG A 40 9.16 -18.34 -7.20
CA ARG A 40 10.41 -19.06 -7.46
C ARG A 40 11.36 -18.13 -8.22
N CYS A 41 12.55 -17.88 -7.66
CA CYS A 41 13.56 -17.07 -8.31
C CYS A 41 13.96 -17.71 -9.64
N SER A 42 13.71 -17.02 -10.75
CA SER A 42 14.03 -17.51 -12.10
C SER A 42 15.54 -17.60 -12.36
N TYR A 43 16.35 -16.83 -11.63
CA TYR A 43 17.81 -16.82 -11.78
C TYR A 43 18.52 -18.01 -11.13
N CYS A 44 17.91 -18.64 -10.11
CA CYS A 44 18.47 -19.82 -9.45
C CYS A 44 17.50 -20.98 -9.39
N ASP A 45 16.39 -20.91 -10.13
CA ASP A 45 15.35 -21.94 -10.14
C ASP A 45 14.83 -22.32 -8.75
N GLY A 46 14.75 -21.37 -7.83
CA GLY A 46 14.29 -21.65 -6.47
C GLY A 46 15.36 -22.14 -5.51
N LYS A 47 16.60 -22.36 -5.97
CA LYS A 47 17.64 -23.00 -5.15
C LYS A 47 18.29 -22.05 -4.14
N GLY A 48 18.32 -20.75 -4.43
CA GLY A 48 19.02 -19.74 -3.63
C GLY A 48 20.52 -19.61 -3.95
N PHE A 49 21.06 -20.50 -4.77
CA PHE A 49 22.47 -20.49 -5.19
C PHE A 49 22.63 -20.79 -6.68
N THR A 50 23.73 -20.30 -7.24
CA THR A 50 24.18 -20.54 -8.61
C THR A 50 24.69 -21.97 -8.79
N ALA A 51 24.89 -22.40 -10.04
CA ALA A 51 25.49 -23.71 -10.34
C ALA A 51 26.90 -23.89 -9.74
N LEU A 52 27.59 -22.79 -9.45
CA LEU A 52 28.91 -22.77 -8.81
C LEU A 52 28.84 -22.75 -7.27
N GLY A 53 27.66 -22.92 -6.67
CA GLY A 53 27.45 -22.92 -5.23
C GLY A 53 27.54 -21.54 -4.56
N LYS A 54 27.67 -20.46 -5.33
CA LYS A 54 27.62 -19.08 -4.79
C LYS A 54 26.18 -18.63 -4.58
N GLU A 55 25.94 -17.81 -3.56
CA GLU A 55 24.64 -17.21 -3.29
C GLU A 55 24.07 -16.49 -4.52
N CYS A 56 22.78 -16.69 -4.79
CA CYS A 56 22.11 -16.06 -5.92
C CYS A 56 21.86 -14.58 -5.63
N TYR A 57 22.44 -13.70 -6.45
CA TYR A 57 22.34 -12.25 -6.29
C TYR A 57 20.91 -11.70 -6.36
N ALA A 58 20.01 -12.37 -7.10
CA ALA A 58 18.67 -11.85 -7.37
C ALA A 58 17.70 -12.10 -6.21
N CYS A 59 17.91 -13.17 -5.44
CA CYS A 59 17.08 -13.54 -4.30
C CYS A 59 17.85 -13.56 -2.98
N HIS A 60 19.14 -13.20 -2.98
CA HIS A 60 20.01 -13.18 -1.81
C HIS A 60 19.92 -14.47 -0.97
N GLY A 61 20.12 -15.62 -1.62
CA GLY A 61 20.16 -16.91 -0.92
C GLY A 61 18.79 -17.55 -0.63
N THR A 62 17.69 -16.81 -0.74
CA THR A 62 16.36 -17.33 -0.32
C THR A 62 15.73 -18.29 -1.32
N GLY A 63 16.14 -18.26 -2.59
CA GLY A 63 15.47 -18.98 -3.67
C GLY A 63 14.15 -18.35 -4.13
N LEU A 64 13.70 -17.27 -3.49
CA LEU A 64 12.42 -16.63 -3.77
C LEU A 64 12.64 -15.16 -4.13
N ILE A 65 11.95 -14.68 -5.16
CA ILE A 65 11.87 -13.25 -5.46
C ILE A 65 10.50 -12.77 -5.00
N GLU A 66 10.49 -11.73 -4.16
CA GLU A 66 9.28 -10.97 -3.84
C GLU A 66 8.75 -10.34 -5.14
N VAL A 67 7.63 -10.83 -5.65
CA VAL A 67 6.90 -10.06 -6.67
C VAL A 67 6.11 -9.02 -5.92
N ARG A 68 6.66 -7.81 -5.87
CA ARG A 68 5.97 -6.63 -5.39
C ARG A 68 4.78 -6.35 -6.30
N LYS A 69 3.64 -6.99 -6.07
CA LYS A 69 2.38 -6.38 -6.46
C LYS A 69 2.21 -5.18 -5.55
N VAL A 70 2.07 -4.01 -6.15
CA VAL A 70 1.66 -2.82 -5.41
C VAL A 70 0.18 -3.03 -5.08
N ASP A 71 -0.08 -3.74 -3.98
CA ASP A 71 -1.43 -3.86 -3.43
C ASP A 71 -1.77 -2.51 -2.79
N ARG A 72 -2.53 -1.71 -3.54
CA ARG A 72 -3.04 -0.43 -3.08
C ARG A 72 -4.28 -0.71 -2.24
N ASN A 73 -4.22 -0.39 -0.95
CA ASN A 73 -5.39 -0.43 -0.09
C ASN A 73 -5.96 0.97 0.06
N PRO A 74 -7.30 1.13 0.13
CA PRO A 74 -7.91 2.41 0.48
C PRO A 74 -7.25 2.96 1.75
N CYS A 75 -6.92 4.25 1.74
CA CYS A 75 -6.28 4.90 2.87
C CYS A 75 -7.20 4.79 4.10
N PRO A 76 -6.72 4.29 5.25
CA PRO A 76 -7.57 4.04 6.41
C PRO A 76 -8.15 5.32 7.02
N LEU A 77 -7.53 6.47 6.77
CA LEU A 77 -7.99 7.77 7.27
C LEU A 77 -9.12 8.36 6.41
N CYS A 78 -8.97 8.35 5.08
CA CYS A 78 -9.93 8.97 4.16
C CYS A 78 -10.78 7.99 3.34
N ASN A 79 -10.63 6.68 3.55
CA ASN A 79 -11.35 5.60 2.87
C ASN A 79 -11.33 5.68 1.33
N GLY A 80 -10.30 6.29 0.73
CA GLY A 80 -10.22 6.48 -0.72
C GLY A 80 -10.48 7.90 -1.20
N ALA A 81 -11.05 8.77 -0.38
CA ALA A 81 -11.44 10.12 -0.82
C ALA A 81 -10.25 11.01 -1.21
N GLY A 82 -9.08 10.82 -0.59
CA GLY A 82 -7.91 11.68 -0.77
C GLY A 82 -7.93 12.96 0.08
N VAL A 83 -9.07 13.29 0.70
CA VAL A 83 -9.22 14.41 1.64
C VAL A 83 -9.74 13.95 2.99
N TYR A 84 -9.45 14.72 4.05
CA TYR A 84 -9.95 14.45 5.40
C TYR A 84 -10.30 15.76 6.14
N PRO A 85 -11.43 15.83 6.89
CA PRO A 85 -12.49 14.81 6.94
C PRO A 85 -13.16 14.63 5.59
N VAL A 86 -13.73 13.45 5.35
CA VAL A 86 -14.45 13.15 4.10
C VAL A 86 -15.77 13.93 4.11
N PRO A 87 -16.07 14.77 3.10
CA PRO A 87 -17.35 15.48 3.06
C PRO A 87 -18.51 14.47 2.97
N PRO A 88 -19.57 14.61 3.77
CA PRO A 88 -20.69 13.67 3.76
C PRO A 88 -21.47 13.66 2.43
N SER A 89 -21.39 14.73 1.65
CA SER A 89 -21.99 14.86 0.32
C SER A 89 -21.10 14.39 -0.83
N MET A 90 -19.85 13.96 -0.55
CA MET A 90 -18.93 13.53 -1.60
C MET A 90 -19.32 12.14 -2.11
N PRO A 91 -19.70 12.00 -3.39
CA PRO A 91 -20.04 10.70 -3.94
C PRO A 91 -18.78 9.87 -4.23
N MET A 92 -18.92 8.55 -4.22
CA MET A 92 -17.79 7.62 -4.39
C MET A 92 -17.10 7.76 -5.75
N ASP A 93 -17.81 8.20 -6.79
CA ASP A 93 -17.26 8.45 -8.13
C ASP A 93 -16.19 9.57 -8.14
N GLN A 94 -16.23 10.47 -7.14
CA GLN A 94 -15.25 11.56 -6.96
C GLN A 94 -14.07 11.19 -6.05
N PHE A 95 -14.02 9.97 -5.51
CA PHE A 95 -12.90 9.57 -4.65
C PHE A 95 -11.57 9.59 -5.43
N ALA A 96 -10.46 9.80 -4.74
CA ALA A 96 -9.15 9.76 -5.38
C ALA A 96 -8.72 8.31 -5.71
N TYR A 97 -9.16 7.33 -4.91
CA TYR A 97 -8.85 5.91 -5.10
C TYR A 97 -10.07 5.09 -5.53
N HIS A 98 -9.94 4.42 -6.68
CA HIS A 98 -10.97 3.56 -7.27
C HIS A 98 -10.39 2.21 -7.68
N PRO A 99 -10.41 1.20 -6.81
CA PRO A 99 -9.91 -0.13 -7.16
C PRO A 99 -10.79 -0.72 -8.28
N GLY A 100 -10.18 -1.08 -9.41
CA GLY A 100 -10.86 -1.77 -10.52
C GLY A 100 -11.29 -0.88 -11.69
N MET A 101 -11.24 0.44 -11.59
CA MET A 101 -11.38 1.31 -12.76
C MET A 101 -10.04 1.41 -13.47
N ARG A 102 -9.91 0.76 -14.63
CA ARG A 102 -8.80 1.04 -15.56
C ARG A 102 -8.85 2.53 -15.89
N PRO A 103 -7.72 3.26 -15.91
CA PRO A 103 -7.74 4.62 -16.41
C PRO A 103 -8.39 4.59 -17.79
N ARG A 104 -9.43 5.39 -18.01
CA ARG A 104 -9.89 5.67 -19.37
C ARG A 104 -8.69 6.33 -20.04
N ASN A 105 -8.03 5.56 -20.90
CA ASN A 105 -6.82 5.90 -21.62
C ASN A 105 -6.84 7.38 -22.06
N LEU A 106 -5.74 8.07 -21.80
CA LEU A 106 -5.27 9.17 -22.65
C LEU A 106 -4.59 8.56 -23.87
#